data_AF-A0A5J5HPJ6-F1
#
_entry.id   AF-A0A5J5HPJ6-F1
#
_cell.length_a   1.000
_cell.length_b   1.000
_cell.length_c   1.000
_cell.angle_alpha   90.00
_cell.angle_beta   90.00
_cell.angle_gamma   90.00
#
_symmetry.space_group_name_H-M   'P 1'
#
loop_
_entity.id
_entity.type
_entity.pdbx_description
1 polymer ?
#
loop_
_entity_poly.entity_id
_entity_poly.type
_entity_poly.pdbx_seq_one_letter_code
_entity_poly.pdbx_strand_id
1 'polypeptide(L)'
;MLKSIKRHLKDQRGLTLIELLAVVVILGIIAAIAIPSIGNIVAKSKFDASKADALQIINAATMADAAGEEVNATNTAKYLDITLDNVEENWTIAKDPGTNVITLSVTFKHPDKSGSAPILKDKTRSDINKMDYDNKTAIKPAT
;
A
#
# COMPACT_ATOMS: atom_id res chain seq x y z
N MET A 1 19.32 42.46 -31.56
CA MET A 1 19.53 41.45 -30.50
C MET A 1 19.14 40.01 -30.92
N LEU A 2 18.17 39.81 -31.82
CA LEU A 2 17.75 38.48 -32.33
C LEU A 2 18.78 37.68 -33.17
N LYS A 3 19.94 38.27 -33.50
CA LYS A 3 20.93 37.66 -34.42
C LYS A 3 21.84 36.63 -33.73
N SER A 4 22.07 36.75 -32.42
CA SER A 4 22.89 35.78 -31.66
C SER A 4 22.16 34.45 -31.41
N ILE A 5 20.84 34.48 -31.16
CA ILE A 5 20.04 33.26 -30.91
C ILE A 5 19.99 32.35 -32.15
N LYS A 6 19.87 32.94 -33.36
CA LYS A 6 19.89 32.18 -34.63
C LYS A 6 21.21 31.46 -34.91
N ARG A 7 22.31 31.88 -34.27
CA ARG A 7 23.64 31.28 -34.47
C ARG A 7 23.82 30.02 -33.62
N HIS A 8 23.33 30.03 -32.38
CA HIS A 8 23.38 28.87 -31.48
C HIS A 8 22.49 27.69 -31.93
N LEU A 9 21.38 27.95 -32.63
CA LEU A 9 20.53 26.90 -33.21
C LEU A 9 21.16 26.19 -34.41
N LYS A 10 22.16 26.79 -35.06
CA LYS A 10 22.88 26.23 -36.22
C LYS A 10 24.14 25.44 -35.84
N ASP A 11 24.53 25.46 -34.57
CA ASP A 11 25.66 24.72 -34.00
C ASP A 11 25.22 23.38 -33.36
N GLN A 12 24.17 22.72 -33.88
CA GLN A 12 23.80 21.34 -33.49
C GLN A 12 24.74 20.27 -34.08
N ARG A 13 26.03 20.58 -34.20
CA ARG A 13 27.07 19.62 -34.59
C ARG A 13 27.44 18.80 -33.35
N GLY A 14 26.67 17.77 -33.00
CA GLY A 14 27.08 16.92 -31.86
C GLY A 14 26.02 16.02 -31.25
N LEU A 15 25.31 15.23 -32.06
CA LEU A 15 24.69 14.00 -31.57
C LEU A 15 24.90 12.93 -32.65
N THR A 16 25.88 12.08 -32.42
CA THR A 16 26.10 10.90 -33.26
C THR A 16 25.16 9.77 -32.79
N LEU A 17 24.75 8.90 -33.71
CA LEU A 17 23.91 7.75 -33.35
C LEU A 17 24.58 6.84 -32.31
N ILE A 18 25.92 6.77 -32.31
CA ILE A 18 26.69 5.97 -31.35
C ILE A 18 26.60 6.54 -29.92
N GLU A 19 26.54 7.86 -29.75
CA GLU A 19 26.37 8.48 -28.43
C GLU A 19 24.97 8.20 -27.86
N LEU A 20 23.94 8.31 -28.69
CA LEU A 20 22.58 7.92 -28.29
C LEU A 20 22.47 6.42 -27.98
N LEU A 21 23.15 5.57 -28.75
CA LEU A 21 23.18 4.13 -28.53
C LEU A 21 23.77 3.79 -27.15
N ALA A 22 24.91 4.38 -26.80
CA ALA A 22 25.56 4.13 -25.51
C ALA A 22 24.65 4.50 -24.32
N VAL A 23 23.91 5.60 -24.41
CA VAL A 23 22.97 6.04 -23.36
C VAL A 23 21.82 5.05 -23.19
N VAL A 24 21.19 4.61 -24.27
CA VAL A 24 20.06 3.67 -24.19
C VAL A 24 20.51 2.31 -23.67
N VAL A 25 21.72 1.86 -24.00
CA VAL A 25 22.31 0.62 -23.44
C VAL A 25 22.48 0.73 -21.93
N ILE A 26 23.05 1.84 -21.43
CA ILE A 26 23.22 2.06 -19.98
C ILE A 26 21.85 2.14 -19.29
N LEU A 27 20.88 2.87 -19.84
CA LEU A 27 19.52 2.95 -19.31
C LEU A 27 18.83 1.59 -19.31
N GLY A 28 19.05 0.75 -20.33
CA GLY A 28 18.52 -0.61 -20.41
C GLY A 28 19.05 -1.52 -19.30
N ILE A 29 20.35 -1.48 -19.02
CA ILE A 29 20.98 -2.26 -17.94
C ILE A 29 20.42 -1.81 -16.57
N ILE A 30 20.34 -0.49 -16.34
CA ILE A 30 19.78 0.06 -15.09
C ILE A 30 18.31 -0.35 -14.94
N ALA A 31 17.50 -0.22 -16.00
CA ALA A 31 16.09 -0.57 -15.98
C ALA A 31 15.86 -2.05 -15.68
N ALA A 32 16.70 -2.95 -16.22
CA ALA A 32 16.57 -4.39 -15.99
C ALA A 32 16.68 -4.78 -14.51
N ILE A 33 17.52 -4.09 -13.73
CA ILE A 33 17.68 -4.33 -12.29
C ILE A 33 16.67 -3.51 -11.47
N ALA A 34 16.43 -2.26 -11.88
CA ALA A 34 15.61 -1.32 -11.13
C ALA A 34 14.12 -1.68 -11.14
N ILE A 35 13.56 -2.11 -12.28
CA ILE A 35 12.13 -2.43 -12.41
C ILE A 35 11.68 -3.51 -11.41
N PRO A 36 12.31 -4.71 -11.35
CA PRO A 36 11.88 -5.75 -10.42
C PRO A 36 12.07 -5.33 -8.95
N SER A 37 13.16 -4.62 -8.64
CA SER A 37 13.45 -4.15 -7.28
C SER A 37 12.44 -3.12 -6.78
N ILE A 38 12.17 -2.09 -7.59
CA ILE A 38 11.20 -1.03 -7.25
C ILE A 38 9.79 -1.59 -7.14
N GLY A 39 9.41 -2.54 -8.02
CA GLY A 39 8.11 -3.20 -7.94
C GLY A 39 7.87 -3.85 -6.58
N ASN A 40 8.84 -4.62 -6.08
CA ASN A 40 8.75 -5.27 -4.77
C ASN A 40 8.70 -4.26 -3.61
N ILE A 41 9.52 -3.20 -3.67
CA ILE A 41 9.53 -2.13 -2.64
C ILE A 41 8.17 -1.44 -2.58
N VAL A 42 7.59 -1.08 -3.74
CA VAL A 42 6.27 -0.43 -3.79
C VAL A 42 5.19 -1.35 -3.23
N ALA A 43 5.20 -2.63 -3.59
CA ALA A 43 4.22 -3.59 -3.09
C ALA A 43 4.33 -3.78 -1.57
N LYS A 44 5.53 -3.89 -1.02
CA LYS A 44 5.77 -3.95 0.42
C LYS A 44 5.30 -2.69 1.14
N SER A 45 5.61 -1.51 0.60
CA SER A 45 5.16 -0.23 1.18
C SER A 45 3.63 -0.12 1.22
N LYS A 46 2.93 -0.57 0.16
CA LYS A 46 1.45 -0.61 0.15
C LYS A 46 0.91 -1.59 1.19
N PHE A 47 1.52 -2.76 1.31
CA PHE A 47 1.13 -3.73 2.34
C PHE A 47 1.33 -3.17 3.75
N ASP A 48 2.47 -2.53 4.02
CA ASP A 48 2.76 -1.93 5.32
C ASP A 48 1.76 -0.81 5.65
N ALA A 49 1.32 -0.03 4.65
CA ALA A 49 0.25 0.96 4.79
C ALA A 49 -1.11 0.32 5.11
N SER A 50 -1.52 -0.72 4.37
CA SER A 50 -2.75 -1.48 4.66
C SER A 50 -2.74 -2.10 6.06
N LYS A 51 -1.60 -2.63 6.50
CA LYS A 51 -1.42 -3.16 7.86
C LYS A 51 -1.61 -2.06 8.91
N ALA A 52 -1.06 -0.87 8.67
CA ALA A 52 -1.23 0.27 9.56
C ALA A 52 -2.70 0.70 9.67
N ASP A 53 -3.41 0.80 8.54
CA ASP A 53 -4.84 1.12 8.49
C ASP A 53 -5.67 0.11 9.30
N ALA A 54 -5.37 -1.20 9.15
CA ALA A 54 -6.06 -2.25 9.90
C ALA A 54 -5.79 -2.16 11.42
N LEU A 55 -4.56 -1.82 11.82
CA LEU A 55 -4.24 -1.58 13.23
C LEU A 55 -4.98 -0.35 13.78
N GLN A 56 -5.13 0.71 12.99
CA GLN A 56 -5.89 1.89 13.38
C GLN A 56 -7.36 1.54 13.63
N ILE A 57 -7.98 0.74 12.77
CA ILE A 57 -9.36 0.28 12.98
C ILE A 57 -9.50 -0.48 14.30
N ILE A 58 -8.59 -1.42 14.60
CA ILE A 58 -8.64 -2.16 15.88
C ILE A 58 -8.42 -1.23 17.08
N ASN A 59 -7.51 -0.28 16.98
CA ASN A 59 -7.27 0.68 18.06
C ASN A 59 -8.52 1.55 18.30
N ALA A 60 -9.17 2.00 17.24
CA ALA A 60 -10.43 2.73 17.31
C ALA A 60 -11.56 1.90 17.94
N ALA A 61 -11.65 0.61 17.60
CA ALA A 61 -12.63 -0.30 18.22
C ALA A 61 -12.34 -0.53 19.70
N THR A 62 -11.06 -0.59 20.08
CA THR A 62 -10.64 -0.70 21.47
C THR A 62 -11.00 0.57 22.25
N MET A 63 -10.91 1.75 21.63
CA MET A 63 -11.36 3.01 22.23
C MET A 63 -12.88 3.06 22.40
N ALA A 64 -13.64 2.60 21.39
CA ALA A 64 -15.10 2.47 21.48
C ALA A 64 -15.51 1.54 22.64
N ASP A 65 -14.85 0.39 22.76
CA ASP A 65 -15.07 -0.56 23.86
C ASP A 65 -14.77 0.07 25.23
N ALA A 66 -13.64 0.79 25.34
CA ALA A 66 -13.26 1.49 26.56
C ALA A 66 -14.23 2.62 26.93
N ALA A 67 -14.90 3.22 25.95
CA ALA A 67 -15.96 4.20 26.16
C ALA A 67 -17.32 3.57 26.53
N GLY A 68 -17.40 2.23 26.58
CA GLY A 68 -18.63 1.49 26.89
C GLY A 68 -19.60 1.40 25.70
N GLU A 69 -19.15 1.71 24.49
CA GLU A 69 -19.94 1.54 23.27
C GLU A 69 -19.86 0.09 22.76
N GLU A 70 -20.90 -0.35 22.05
CA GLU A 70 -20.85 -1.64 21.35
C GLU A 70 -19.76 -1.61 20.27
N VAL A 71 -18.90 -2.65 20.25
CA VAL A 71 -17.86 -2.80 19.23
C VAL A 71 -18.48 -3.23 17.91
N ASN A 72 -18.74 -2.24 17.06
CA ASN A 72 -19.21 -2.39 15.69
C ASN A 72 -18.58 -1.33 14.78
N ALA A 73 -18.77 -1.43 13.46
CA ALA A 73 -18.14 -0.54 12.49
C ALA A 73 -18.55 0.93 12.70
N THR A 74 -19.82 1.20 12.98
CA THR A 74 -20.37 2.55 13.16
C THR A 74 -19.76 3.27 14.36
N ASN A 75 -19.71 2.61 15.52
CA ASN A 75 -19.15 3.19 16.73
C ASN A 75 -17.62 3.35 16.62
N THR A 76 -16.95 2.36 16.02
CA THR A 76 -15.51 2.41 15.76
C THR A 76 -15.14 3.58 14.84
N ALA A 77 -15.95 3.87 13.82
CA ALA A 77 -15.72 4.97 12.89
C ALA A 77 -15.68 6.36 13.56
N LYS A 78 -16.34 6.55 14.70
CA LYS A 78 -16.26 7.82 15.46
C LYS A 78 -14.87 8.11 16.01
N TYR A 79 -14.07 7.06 16.24
CA TYR A 79 -12.74 7.13 16.83
C TYR A 79 -11.63 6.98 15.79
N LEU A 80 -11.98 6.98 14.51
CA LEU A 80 -11.03 7.01 13.39
C LEU A 80 -10.78 8.47 12.99
N ASP A 81 -9.60 8.99 13.34
CA ASP A 81 -9.18 10.37 13.06
C ASP A 81 -8.50 10.53 11.68
N ILE A 82 -8.37 9.43 10.92
CA ILE A 82 -7.58 9.35 9.69
C ILE A 82 -8.42 8.76 8.56
N THR A 83 -8.26 9.31 7.35
CA THR A 83 -8.80 8.72 6.13
C THR A 83 -8.12 7.36 5.87
N LEU A 84 -8.91 6.29 5.84
CA LEU A 84 -8.44 4.96 5.50
C LEU A 84 -8.32 4.83 3.97
N ASP A 85 -7.14 5.12 3.45
CA ASP A 85 -6.92 5.14 2.01
C ASP A 85 -6.73 3.74 1.40
N ASN A 86 -6.29 2.75 2.19
CA ASN A 86 -5.92 1.43 1.69
C ASN A 86 -6.96 0.34 2.01
N VAL A 87 -8.10 0.72 2.59
CA VAL A 87 -9.19 -0.17 3.00
C VAL A 87 -10.42 0.10 2.13
N GLU A 88 -11.13 -0.95 1.73
CA GLU A 88 -12.46 -0.81 1.12
C GLU A 88 -13.53 -0.44 2.16
N GLU A 89 -14.62 0.20 1.73
CA GLU A 89 -15.64 0.78 2.63
C GLU A 89 -16.32 -0.25 3.57
N ASN A 90 -16.28 -1.55 3.23
CA ASN A 90 -17.03 -2.61 3.92
C ASN A 90 -16.15 -3.48 4.85
N TRP A 91 -15.55 -2.88 5.88
CA TRP A 91 -14.89 -3.64 6.96
C TRP A 91 -15.87 -3.97 8.10
N THR A 92 -15.62 -5.07 8.81
CA THR A 92 -16.39 -5.46 9.99
C THR A 92 -15.46 -5.67 11.18
N ILE A 93 -15.93 -5.24 12.36
CA ILE A 93 -15.27 -5.45 13.63
C ILE A 93 -16.25 -6.13 14.56
N ALA A 94 -15.79 -7.13 15.28
CA ALA A 94 -16.59 -7.88 16.23
C ALA A 94 -15.82 -8.08 17.53
N LYS A 95 -16.55 -8.19 18.62
CA LYS A 95 -16.02 -8.55 19.92
C LYS A 95 -16.68 -9.84 20.39
N ASP A 96 -15.88 -10.84 20.70
CA ASP A 96 -16.37 -12.10 21.24
C ASP A 96 -16.80 -11.89 22.71
N PRO A 97 -18.07 -12.17 23.07
CA PRO A 97 -18.57 -11.89 24.42
C PRO A 97 -18.04 -12.84 25.49
N GLY A 98 -17.51 -14.02 25.13
CA GLY A 98 -16.96 -14.99 26.08
C GLY A 98 -15.50 -14.75 26.40
N THR A 99 -14.73 -14.25 25.43
CA THR A 99 -13.27 -14.06 25.53
C THR A 99 -12.84 -12.60 25.55
N ASN A 100 -13.77 -11.66 25.29
CA ASN A 100 -13.50 -10.23 25.19
C ASN A 100 -12.46 -9.88 24.11
N VAL A 101 -12.30 -10.75 23.11
CA VAL A 101 -11.34 -10.58 22.01
C VAL A 101 -11.99 -9.80 20.88
N ILE A 102 -11.30 -8.77 20.38
CA ILE A 102 -11.70 -7.99 19.21
C ILE A 102 -11.05 -8.57 17.95
N THR A 103 -11.85 -8.80 16.93
CA THR A 103 -11.43 -9.28 15.60
C THR A 103 -11.86 -8.31 14.51
N LEU A 104 -11.00 -8.18 13.49
CA LEU A 104 -11.23 -7.37 12.29
C LEU A 104 -11.31 -8.27 11.06
N SER A 105 -12.31 -8.01 10.23
CA SER A 105 -12.40 -8.47 8.85
C SER A 105 -12.40 -7.26 7.92
N VAL A 106 -11.48 -7.22 6.97
CA VAL A 106 -11.33 -6.07 6.06
C VAL A 106 -10.80 -6.53 4.70
N THR A 107 -11.33 -5.94 3.64
CA THR A 107 -10.77 -6.04 2.29
C THR A 107 -9.90 -4.81 2.05
N PHE A 108 -8.67 -5.01 1.62
CA PHE A 108 -7.79 -3.91 1.25
C PHE A 108 -7.93 -3.57 -0.23
N LYS A 109 -7.79 -2.28 -0.56
CA LYS A 109 -7.68 -1.86 -1.96
C LYS A 109 -6.44 -2.52 -2.56
N HIS A 110 -6.58 -3.02 -3.78
CA HIS A 110 -5.54 -3.81 -4.44
C HIS A 110 -4.17 -3.10 -4.43
N PRO A 111 -3.09 -3.74 -3.94
CA PRO A 111 -1.74 -3.19 -4.07
C PRO A 111 -1.28 -3.17 -5.55
N ASP A 112 -1.80 -4.06 -6.39
CA ASP A 112 -1.61 -4.16 -7.85
C ASP A 112 -2.83 -4.80 -8.54
N LYS A 113 -3.19 -4.39 -9.77
CA LYS A 113 -4.45 -4.82 -10.43
C LYS A 113 -4.45 -6.25 -11.02
N SER A 114 -3.61 -7.18 -10.53
CA SER A 114 -3.42 -8.48 -11.20
C SER A 114 -3.81 -9.73 -10.39
N GLY A 115 -4.55 -9.59 -9.29
CA GLY A 115 -4.96 -10.72 -8.44
C GLY A 115 -6.33 -10.51 -7.79
N SER A 116 -6.67 -11.35 -6.80
CA SER A 116 -7.81 -11.13 -5.89
C SER A 116 -7.40 -10.19 -4.75
N ALA A 117 -8.32 -9.32 -4.28
CA ALA A 117 -8.01 -8.32 -3.26
C ALA A 117 -7.56 -9.03 -1.98
N PRO A 118 -6.52 -8.54 -1.29
CA PRO A 118 -6.07 -9.15 -0.06
C PRO A 118 -7.12 -8.92 1.04
N ILE A 119 -7.57 -10.02 1.68
CA ILE A 119 -8.61 -9.99 2.72
C ILE A 119 -8.01 -10.42 4.06
N LEU A 120 -8.26 -9.63 5.10
CA LEU A 120 -8.21 -10.08 6.48
C LEU A 120 -9.57 -10.60 6.89
N LYS A 121 -9.58 -11.77 7.50
CA LYS A 121 -10.79 -12.36 8.07
C LYS A 121 -10.56 -12.74 9.52
N ASP A 122 -11.35 -12.14 10.40
CA ASP A 122 -11.44 -12.38 11.83
C ASP A 122 -10.06 -12.38 12.51
N LYS A 123 -9.25 -11.35 12.22
CA LYS A 123 -7.88 -11.23 12.73
C LYS A 123 -7.83 -10.35 13.98
N THR A 124 -7.09 -10.79 14.99
CA THR A 124 -6.82 -10.00 16.20
C THR A 124 -5.67 -9.02 15.98
N ARG A 125 -5.48 -8.05 16.88
CA ARG A 125 -4.31 -7.15 16.87
C ARG A 125 -2.98 -7.91 16.82
N SER A 126 -2.88 -9.03 17.54
CA SER A 126 -1.69 -9.87 17.56
C SER A 126 -1.44 -10.49 16.18
N ASP A 127 -2.50 -10.98 15.53
CA ASP A 127 -2.39 -11.57 14.20
C ASP A 127 -1.93 -10.52 13.18
N ILE A 128 -2.54 -9.32 13.23
CA ILE A 128 -2.17 -8.19 12.35
C ILE A 128 -0.70 -7.79 12.56
N ASN A 129 -0.24 -7.69 13.81
CA ASN A 129 1.16 -7.35 14.11
C ASN A 129 2.17 -8.37 13.55
N LYS A 130 1.80 -9.65 13.51
CA LYS A 130 2.63 -10.74 12.95
C LYS A 130 2.61 -10.80 11.43
N MET A 131 1.77 -10.01 10.76
CA MET A 131 1.71 -10.00 9.31
C MET A 131 2.97 -9.39 8.72
N ASP A 132 3.50 -10.07 7.71
CA ASP A 132 4.71 -9.68 7.00
C ASP A 132 4.51 -9.96 5.51
N TYR A 133 4.95 -9.04 4.66
CA TYR A 133 4.76 -9.10 3.21
C TYR A 133 5.44 -10.33 2.61
N ASP A 134 6.63 -10.66 3.11
CA ASP A 134 7.40 -11.82 2.64
C ASP A 134 6.83 -13.14 3.19
N ASN A 135 5.98 -13.08 4.22
CA ASN A 135 5.36 -14.25 4.85
C ASN A 135 3.90 -14.44 4.40
N LYS A 136 3.73 -15.27 3.37
CA LYS A 136 2.44 -15.57 2.69
C LYS A 136 1.30 -16.11 3.57
N THR A 137 1.53 -16.44 4.84
CA THR A 137 0.46 -16.89 5.76
C THR A 137 -0.45 -15.76 6.25
N ALA A 138 -0.03 -14.50 6.09
CA ALA A 138 -0.75 -13.33 6.60
C ALA A 138 -1.94 -12.88 5.74
N ILE A 139 -1.93 -13.22 4.46
CA ILE A 139 -2.89 -12.73 3.47
C ILE A 139 -3.39 -13.92 2.67
N LYS A 140 -4.64 -14.34 2.90
CA LYS A 140 -5.27 -15.30 1.99
C LYS A 140 -5.82 -14.53 0.78
N PRO A 141 -5.46 -14.89 -0.47
CA PRO A 141 -6.19 -14.42 -1.63
C PRO A 141 -7.61 -14.97 -1.56
N ALA A 142 -8.60 -14.17 -1.98
CA ALA A 142 -9.97 -14.65 -2.12
C ALA A 142 -10.01 -15.80 -3.15
N THR A 143 -10.49 -16.97 -2.71
CA THR A 143 -10.97 -18.04 -3.58
C THR A 143 -12.21 -17.61 -4.34
#